data_AF-A0A564YU72-F1
#
_entry.id   AF-A0A564YU72-F1
#
_cell.length_a   1.000
_cell.length_b   1.000
_cell.length_c   1.000
_cell.angle_alpha   90.00
_cell.angle_beta   90.00
_cell.angle_gamma   90.00
#
_symmetry.space_group_name_H-M   'P 1'
#
loop_
_entity.id
_entity.type
_entity.pdbx_description
1 polymer ?
#
loop_
_entity_poly.entity_id
_entity_poly.type
_entity_poly.pdbx_seq_one_letter_code
_entity_poly.pdbx_strand_id
1 'polypeptide(L)'
;MLVLASLLLFITSSVFCNVIDKTSLTPRERQWLINFHHCQRAQVKPPAANMMYMNYSMELEELAASKLSSCKMAEINKMDIGNYSWNLVFTVNEIPNIEEFVSAWAHQRRHFENSPNGTCSYCGEYKKVGL
;
A
#
# COMPACT_ATOMS: atom_id res chain seq x y z
N MET A 1 -31.65 0.40 56.79
CA MET A 1 -32.35 1.01 55.64
C MET A 1 -31.41 2.00 54.97
N LEU A 2 -31.17 1.81 53.66
CA LEU A 2 -30.48 2.70 52.68
C LEU A 2 -28.99 3.00 52.97
N VAL A 3 -28.02 2.29 52.40
CA VAL A 3 -27.53 2.29 51.00
C VAL A 3 -27.21 3.70 50.48
N LEU A 4 -25.93 4.06 50.46
CA LEU A 4 -25.35 4.97 49.46
C LEU A 4 -24.01 4.38 49.03
N ALA A 5 -24.10 3.53 48.01
CA ALA A 5 -22.97 2.95 47.32
C ALA A 5 -22.12 4.05 46.69
N SER A 6 -20.82 4.05 47.00
CA SER A 6 -19.80 4.87 46.38
C SER A 6 -19.76 4.60 44.87
N LEU A 7 -20.41 5.46 44.09
CA LEU A 7 -20.31 5.45 42.63
C LEU A 7 -18.91 5.96 42.25
N LEU A 8 -17.93 5.05 42.24
CA LEU A 8 -16.68 5.24 41.53
C LEU A 8 -17.01 5.31 40.04
N LEU A 9 -17.23 6.53 39.55
CA LEU A 9 -17.21 6.84 38.12
C LEU A 9 -15.77 6.66 37.63
N PHE A 10 -15.41 5.43 37.30
CA PHE A 10 -14.32 5.15 36.38
C PHE A 10 -14.74 5.72 35.03
N ILE A 11 -14.45 7.00 34.80
CA ILE A 11 -14.38 7.54 33.45
C ILE A 11 -13.12 6.88 32.87
N THR A 12 -13.25 5.64 32.41
CA THR A 12 -12.29 5.12 31.44
C THR A 12 -12.47 6.03 30.24
N SER A 13 -11.59 7.02 30.14
CA SER A 13 -11.31 7.71 28.90
C SER A 13 -10.84 6.64 27.93
N SER A 14 -11.78 5.86 27.39
CA SER A 14 -11.66 5.29 26.07
C SER A 14 -11.54 6.50 25.18
N VAL A 15 -10.29 6.95 25.03
CA VAL A 15 -9.84 7.63 23.83
C VAL A 15 -10.43 6.76 22.73
N PHE A 16 -11.49 7.27 22.10
CA PHE A 16 -11.89 6.78 20.81
C PHE A 16 -10.67 7.08 19.94
N CYS A 17 -9.72 6.15 19.92
CA CYS A 17 -8.92 5.95 18.73
C CYS A 17 -10.00 5.78 17.68
N ASN A 18 -10.21 6.83 16.88
CA ASN A 18 -10.85 6.67 15.60
C ASN A 18 -9.97 5.63 14.90
N VAL A 19 -10.35 4.37 15.03
CA VAL A 19 -9.86 3.31 14.17
C VAL A 19 -10.30 3.83 12.83
N ILE A 20 -9.36 4.41 12.09
CA ILE A 20 -9.57 4.78 10.71
C ILE A 20 -10.04 3.48 10.08
N ASP A 21 -11.33 3.45 9.75
CA ASP A 21 -11.96 2.28 9.20
C ASP A 21 -11.09 1.80 8.06
N LYS A 22 -10.84 0.50 7.98
CA LYS A 22 -10.08 -0.09 6.87
C LYS A 22 -10.82 0.30 5.60
N THR A 23 -10.39 1.37 4.94
CA THR A 23 -10.95 1.79 3.66
C THR A 23 -10.42 0.80 2.65
N SER A 24 -11.21 -0.24 2.39
CA SER A 24 -11.03 -1.08 1.21
C SER A 24 -11.03 -0.18 -0.02
N LEU A 25 -10.25 -0.52 -1.03
CA LEU A 25 -10.27 0.25 -2.27
C LEU A 25 -11.67 0.24 -2.88
N THR A 26 -12.10 1.34 -3.47
CA THR A 26 -13.33 1.38 -4.23
C THR A 26 -13.19 0.57 -5.53
N PRO A 27 -14.28 0.08 -6.13
CA PRO A 27 -14.21 -0.60 -7.43
C PRO A 27 -13.51 0.23 -8.51
N ARG A 28 -13.69 1.56 -8.48
CA ARG A 28 -13.01 2.49 -9.39
C ARG A 28 -11.50 2.50 -9.17
N GLU A 29 -11.05 2.58 -7.92
CA GLU A 29 -9.63 2.56 -7.58
C GLU A 29 -8.97 1.23 -7.95
N ARG A 30 -9.65 0.10 -7.71
CA ARG A 30 -9.17 -1.23 -8.14
C ARG A 30 -9.00 -1.30 -9.65
N GLN A 31 -9.99 -0.83 -10.40
CA GLN A 31 -9.96 -0.82 -11.86
C GLN A 31 -8.89 0.12 -12.40
N TRP A 32 -8.75 1.30 -11.80
CA TRP A 32 -7.70 2.25 -12.16
C TRP A 32 -6.32 1.64 -11.89
N LEU A 33 -6.11 1.04 -10.71
CA LEU A 33 -4.82 0.47 -10.31
C LEU A 33 -4.35 -0.58 -11.32
N ILE A 34 -5.23 -1.52 -11.66
CA ILE A 34 -4.84 -2.61 -12.57
C ILE A 34 -4.58 -2.09 -13.99
N ASN A 35 -5.41 -1.15 -14.48
CA ASN A 35 -5.22 -0.53 -15.79
C ASN A 35 -3.92 0.28 -15.86
N PHE A 36 -3.58 0.99 -14.77
CA PHE A 36 -2.35 1.75 -14.69
C PHE A 36 -1.13 0.82 -14.77
N HIS A 37 -1.13 -0.29 -14.03
CA HIS A 37 -0.08 -1.30 -14.14
C HIS A 37 0.04 -1.86 -15.56
N HIS A 38 -1.07 -2.20 -16.22
CA HIS A 38 -1.03 -2.65 -17.63
C HIS A 38 -0.41 -1.60 -18.55
N CYS A 39 -0.82 -0.35 -18.39
CA CYS A 39 -0.33 0.77 -19.18
C CYS A 39 1.19 0.96 -19.02
N GLN A 40 1.71 0.87 -17.79
CA GLN A 40 3.15 0.96 -17.54
C GLN A 40 3.91 -0.25 -18.11
N ARG A 41 3.41 -1.47 -17.89
CA ARG A 41 4.00 -2.73 -18.36
C ARG A 41 4.05 -2.83 -19.89
N ALA A 42 3.04 -2.29 -20.59
CA ALA A 42 2.99 -2.25 -22.05
C ALA A 42 3.98 -1.25 -22.68
N GLN A 43 4.45 -0.26 -21.92
CA GLN A 43 5.28 0.84 -22.41
C GLN A 43 6.75 0.75 -22.00
N VAL A 44 7.18 -0.38 -21.42
CA VAL A 44 8.57 -0.57 -21.03
C VAL A 44 9.49 -0.55 -22.26
N LYS A 45 10.71 -0.03 -22.06
CA LYS A 45 11.73 0.06 -23.09
C LYS A 45 13.03 -0.59 -22.58
N PRO A 46 13.65 -1.50 -23.37
CA PRO A 46 13.11 -2.10 -24.60
C PRO A 46 11.81 -2.89 -24.32
N PRO A 47 10.96 -3.14 -25.34
CA PRO A 47 9.76 -3.95 -25.17
C PRO A 47 10.10 -5.33 -24.60
N ALA A 48 9.37 -5.75 -23.58
CA ALA A 48 9.57 -7.04 -22.95
C ALA A 48 8.88 -8.15 -23.76
N ALA A 49 9.62 -9.22 -24.09
CA ALA A 49 9.11 -10.33 -24.88
C ALA A 49 8.14 -11.24 -24.11
N ASN A 50 8.15 -11.20 -22.77
CA ASN A 50 7.41 -12.10 -21.88
C ASN A 50 6.68 -11.37 -20.75
N MET A 51 6.26 -10.12 -20.99
CA MET A 51 5.53 -9.33 -19.99
C MET A 51 4.17 -9.97 -19.68
N MET A 52 4.02 -10.50 -18.47
CA MET A 52 2.76 -11.14 -18.05
C MET A 52 1.66 -10.10 -17.81
N TYR A 53 0.43 -10.45 -18.19
CA TYR A 53 -0.76 -9.67 -17.86
C TYR A 53 -1.08 -9.80 -16.38
N MET A 54 -1.40 -8.69 -15.73
CA MET A 54 -1.69 -8.66 -14.29
C MET A 54 -3.20 -8.74 -14.06
N ASN A 55 -3.66 -9.54 -13.10
CA ASN A 55 -5.07 -9.54 -12.68
C ASN A 55 -5.18 -8.96 -11.27
N TYR A 56 -6.24 -8.23 -11.00
CA TYR A 56 -6.54 -7.79 -9.65
C TYR A 56 -6.92 -8.99 -8.79
N SER A 57 -6.35 -9.10 -7.58
CA SER A 57 -6.68 -10.16 -6.62
C SER A 57 -7.23 -9.55 -5.35
N MET A 58 -8.49 -9.88 -5.03
CA MET A 58 -9.12 -9.50 -3.77
C MET A 58 -8.39 -10.13 -2.57
N GLU A 59 -7.90 -11.36 -2.72
CA GLU A 59 -7.13 -12.06 -1.69
C GLU A 59 -5.84 -11.31 -1.36
N LEU A 60 -5.17 -10.72 -2.36
CA LEU A 60 -3.97 -9.91 -2.14
C LEU A 60 -4.28 -8.55 -1.49
N GLU A 61 -5.41 -7.92 -1.84
CA GLU A 61 -5.86 -6.70 -1.15
C GLU A 61 -6.13 -6.98 0.34
N GLU A 62 -6.84 -8.07 0.63
CA GLU A 62 -7.14 -8.48 2.00
C GLU A 62 -5.86 -8.83 2.78
N LEU A 63 -4.94 -9.56 2.15
CA LEU A 63 -3.63 -9.87 2.73
C LEU A 63 -2.87 -8.57 3.05
N ALA A 64 -2.73 -7.65 2.10
CA ALA A 64 -2.04 -6.38 2.31
C ALA A 64 -2.66 -5.59 3.47
N ALA A 65 -4.00 -5.47 3.48
CA ALA A 65 -4.69 -4.78 4.57
C ALA A 65 -4.52 -5.48 5.93
N SER A 66 -4.49 -6.81 5.97
CA SER A 66 -4.26 -7.56 7.20
C SER A 66 -2.89 -7.26 7.82
N LYS A 67 -1.86 -7.09 6.98
CA LYS A 67 -0.49 -6.83 7.40
C LYS A 67 -0.25 -5.38 7.82
N LEU A 68 -1.06 -4.45 7.32
CA LEU A 68 -1.01 -3.04 7.68
C LEU A 68 -1.95 -2.69 8.85
N SER A 69 -2.80 -3.62 9.27
CA SER A 69 -3.85 -3.38 10.29
C SER A 69 -3.33 -2.90 11.65
N SER A 70 -2.11 -3.30 12.04
CA SER A 70 -1.53 -2.86 13.31
C SER A 70 -0.98 -1.44 13.27
N CYS A 71 -0.77 -0.88 12.06
CA CYS A 71 -0.18 0.43 11.82
C CYS A 71 1.18 0.66 12.54
N LYS A 72 1.91 -0.42 12.84
CA LYS A 72 3.21 -0.36 13.54
C LYS A 72 4.35 -0.63 12.57
N MET A 73 5.22 0.36 12.39
CA MET A 73 6.34 0.25 11.46
C MET A 73 7.30 -0.89 11.78
N ALA A 74 7.51 -1.20 13.07
CA ALA A 74 8.33 -2.33 13.50
C ALA A 74 7.76 -3.71 13.08
N GLU A 75 6.44 -3.83 13.00
CA GLU A 75 5.75 -5.05 12.55
C GLU A 75 5.74 -5.12 11.02
N ILE A 76 5.52 -3.98 10.34
CA ILE A 76 5.59 -3.85 8.88
C ILE A 76 6.99 -4.18 8.34
N ASN A 77 8.05 -3.75 9.02
CA ASN A 77 9.43 -4.08 8.63
C ASN A 77 9.77 -5.57 8.76
N LYS A 78 9.00 -6.32 9.56
CA LYS A 78 9.13 -7.78 9.73
C LYS A 78 8.06 -8.53 8.95
N MET A 79 7.34 -7.84 8.06
CA MET A 79 6.23 -8.41 7.33
C MET A 79 6.70 -9.53 6.42
N ASP A 80 6.22 -10.74 6.71
CA ASP A 80 6.28 -11.87 5.79
C ASP A 80 4.96 -11.93 5.02
N ILE A 81 5.06 -11.81 3.69
CA ILE A 81 3.94 -11.99 2.74
C ILE A 81 4.15 -13.21 1.84
N GLY A 82 5.00 -14.15 2.25
CA GLY A 82 5.34 -15.33 1.48
C GLY A 82 6.09 -14.97 0.19
N ASN A 83 5.64 -15.54 -0.93
CA ASN A 83 6.30 -15.38 -2.24
C ASN A 83 5.88 -14.11 -2.98
N TYR A 84 5.13 -13.21 -2.35
CA TYR A 84 4.70 -11.96 -2.96
C TYR A 84 5.74 -10.85 -2.76
N SER A 85 5.83 -9.97 -3.75
CA SER A 85 6.58 -8.72 -3.62
C SER A 85 5.64 -7.56 -3.29
N TRP A 86 6.14 -6.51 -2.66
CA TRP A 86 5.32 -5.40 -2.19
C TRP A 86 5.98 -4.04 -2.40
N ASN A 87 5.13 -3.03 -2.61
CA ASN A 87 5.44 -1.62 -2.46
C ASN A 87 4.66 -1.07 -1.28
N LEU A 88 5.19 -0.02 -0.66
CA LEU A 88 4.62 0.57 0.53
C LEU A 88 4.84 2.09 0.47
N VAL A 89 3.84 2.81 0.96
CA VAL A 89 3.86 4.27 1.03
C VAL A 89 3.24 4.69 2.36
N PHE A 90 3.79 5.76 2.92
CA PHE A 90 3.23 6.43 4.08
C PHE A 90 3.14 7.91 3.74
N THR A 91 2.04 8.53 4.12
CA THR A 91 1.91 9.98 4.14
C THR A 91 1.59 10.44 5.56
N VAL A 92 1.94 11.68 5.86
CA VAL A 92 1.71 12.32 7.16
C VAL A 92 0.85 13.56 6.91
N ASN A 93 -0.28 13.66 7.61
CA ASN A 93 -1.24 14.77 7.52
C ASN A 93 -1.93 14.94 6.15
N GLU A 94 -1.96 13.90 5.31
CA GLU A 94 -2.67 13.93 4.03
C GLU A 94 -3.67 12.77 3.91
N ILE A 95 -4.68 12.96 3.06
CA ILE A 95 -5.61 11.90 2.70
C ILE A 95 -4.93 10.98 1.68
N PRO A 96 -4.84 9.66 1.93
CA PRO A 96 -4.28 8.72 0.98
C PRO A 96 -4.95 8.80 -0.40
N ASN A 97 -4.15 8.89 -1.46
CA ASN A 97 -4.61 8.83 -2.84
C ASN A 97 -3.84 7.75 -3.60
N ILE A 98 -4.53 6.66 -3.95
CA ILE A 98 -3.90 5.51 -4.62
C ILE A 98 -3.35 5.88 -6.00
N GLU A 99 -4.03 6.77 -6.73
CA GLU A 99 -3.61 7.17 -8.07
C GLU A 99 -2.27 7.92 -8.02
N GLU A 100 -2.13 8.79 -7.04
CA GLU A 100 -0.91 9.56 -6.79
C GLU A 100 0.25 8.65 -6.38
N PHE A 101 0.05 7.78 -5.38
CA PHE A 101 1.11 6.93 -4.85
C PHE A 101 1.67 5.95 -5.89
N VAL A 102 0.80 5.32 -6.66
CA VAL A 102 1.23 4.34 -7.68
C VAL A 102 1.89 5.07 -8.85
N SER A 103 1.41 6.27 -9.19
CA SER A 103 2.07 7.13 -10.17
C SER A 103 3.47 7.55 -9.71
N ALA A 104 3.66 7.84 -8.43
CA ALA A 104 4.96 8.19 -7.87
C ALA A 104 5.96 7.00 -7.96
N TRP A 105 5.50 5.78 -7.68
CA TRP A 105 6.32 4.57 -7.90
C TRP A 105 6.72 4.41 -9.37
N ALA A 106 5.78 4.61 -10.31
CA ALA A 106 6.07 4.55 -11.74
C ALA A 106 7.02 5.67 -12.18
N HIS A 107 6.96 6.85 -11.56
CA HIS A 107 7.83 7.98 -11.90
C HIS A 107 9.31 7.64 -11.72
N GLN A 108 9.66 6.68 -10.85
CA GLN A 108 11.03 6.21 -10.70
C GLN A 108 11.62 5.58 -11.97
N ARG A 109 10.80 5.28 -12.99
CA ARG A 109 11.25 4.91 -14.33
C ARG A 109 12.35 5.83 -14.86
N ARG A 110 12.21 7.14 -14.66
CA ARG A 110 13.22 8.13 -15.10
C ARG A 110 14.58 7.87 -14.46
N HIS A 111 14.61 7.43 -13.21
CA HIS A 111 15.86 7.13 -12.51
C HIS A 111 16.43 5.81 -13.03
N PHE A 112 15.56 4.85 -13.35
CA PHE A 112 15.96 3.55 -13.89
C PHE A 112 16.61 3.70 -15.27
N GLU A 113 15.97 4.44 -16.17
CA GLU A 113 16.43 4.67 -17.54
C GLU A 113 17.73 5.50 -17.59
N ASN A 114 17.94 6.40 -16.62
CA ASN A 114 19.16 7.21 -16.53
C ASN A 114 20.27 6.57 -15.68
N SER A 115 20.05 5.39 -15.11
CA SER A 115 21.05 4.72 -14.27
C SER A 115 21.98 3.85 -15.12
N PRO A 116 23.31 4.02 -15.01
CA PRO A 116 24.26 3.18 -15.72
C PRO A 116 24.20 1.73 -15.20
N ASN A 117 24.18 0.75 -16.12
CA ASN A 117 24.37 -0.67 -15.84
C ASN A 117 23.51 -1.25 -14.70
N GLY A 118 22.25 -0.80 -14.57
CA GLY A 118 21.30 -1.34 -13.59
C GLY A 118 21.55 -0.93 -12.14
N THR A 119 22.41 0.05 -11.88
CA THR A 119 22.81 0.50 -10.53
C THR A 119 21.77 1.36 -9.79
N CYS A 120 20.54 1.48 -10.31
CA CYS A 120 19.55 2.35 -9.68
C CYS A 120 19.20 1.90 -8.26
N SER A 121 19.56 2.72 -7.27
CA SER A 121 19.23 2.53 -5.86
C SER A 121 17.78 2.88 -5.50
N TYR A 122 17.16 3.81 -6.24
CA TYR A 122 15.80 4.31 -6.00
C TYR A 122 14.84 4.00 -7.16
N CYS A 123 14.76 2.72 -7.52
CA CYS A 123 13.89 2.23 -8.59
C CYS A 123 13.18 0.92 -8.23
N GLY A 124 13.25 0.50 -6.97
CA GLY A 124 12.72 -0.80 -6.54
C GLY A 124 11.21 -0.87 -6.73
N GLU A 125 10.52 0.25 -6.54
CA GLU A 125 9.09 0.36 -6.67
C GLU A 125 8.66 0.34 -8.14
N TYR A 126 9.35 1.09 -9.02
CA TYR A 126 9.11 1.03 -10.47
C TYR A 126 9.28 -0.39 -11.02
N LYS A 127 10.33 -1.12 -10.61
CA LYS A 127 10.55 -2.50 -11.05
C LYS A 127 9.36 -3.41 -10.76
N LYS A 128 8.61 -3.17 -9.68
CA LYS A 128 7.40 -3.95 -9.34
C LYS A 128 6.15 -3.45 -10.04
N VAL A 129 6.13 -2.19 -10.48
CA VAL A 129 5.00 -1.62 -11.22
C VAL A 129 5.02 -2.04 -12.68
N GLY A 130 6.17 -1.87 -13.34
CA GLY A 130 6.30 -1.95 -14.80
C GLY A 130 7.12 -3.13 -15.32
N LEU A 131 7.96 -3.78 -14.51
CA LEU A 131 8.88 -4.84 -14.96
C LEU A 131 8.50 -6.25 -14.49
#